data_AF-A0A0D1ZIQ8-F1
#
_entry.id   AF-A0A0D1ZIQ8-F1
#
_cell.length_a   1.000
_cell.length_b   1.000
_cell.length_c   1.000
_cell.angle_alpha   90.00
_cell.angle_beta   90.00
_cell.angle_gamma   90.00
#
_symmetry.space_group_name_H-M   'P 1'
#
loop_
_entity.id
_entity.type
_entity.pdbx_description
1 polymer ?
#
loop_
_entity_poly.entity_id
_entity_poly.type
_entity_poly.pdbx_seq_one_letter_code
_entity_poly.pdbx_strand_id
1 'polypeptide(L)'
;MTSSHGKSEDSDRKAEQNGEADNNHEAVEEPEEDNNDKENDPHAGQKRKEAPTNVSQEHSTKSQRQEKSGDDEQGKDSASTSSSKATPKQLLNFLLSGKSLPYCFPDEELEAGKSSGKYKSYSRSSPTSLTAFEHLICAHLLSKPLSHVLGMRSIRTLLNEPFELCSADAVVQAGEQRVWEALETARTQHRQKTAKYIYETGQAYSDSETMYALSEEANESGSQGVVQHIKSTVPGLGVVGGEIFCRRIQCVDGWGDALWPFADDKALDALRQIGVPVKDADDLQSAIEREVDWKLVGDMGLAGSDSKGLQNELSGEEEETQVQAEFVIVLERAIGCVLEGKVEELNEAAAELK
;
A
#
# COMPACT_ATOMS: atom_id res chain seq x y z
N MET A 1 -52.33 17.65 -46.67
CA MET A 1 -53.68 17.04 -46.70
C MET A 1 -53.96 16.61 -48.14
N THR A 2 -54.59 15.43 -48.29
CA THR A 2 -55.02 14.72 -49.54
C THR A 2 -53.88 14.30 -50.49
N SER A 3 -53.49 13.03 -50.62
CA SER A 3 -54.16 11.81 -51.18
C SER A 3 -53.23 11.37 -52.34
N SER A 4 -52.83 10.13 -52.62
CA SER A 4 -53.58 8.87 -52.69
C SER A 4 -52.58 7.71 -52.75
N HIS A 5 -52.92 6.60 -52.08
CA HIS A 5 -52.35 5.27 -52.24
C HIS A 5 -52.88 4.58 -53.51
N GLY A 6 -52.07 3.67 -54.08
CA GLY A 6 -52.49 2.53 -54.93
C GLY A 6 -51.62 1.34 -54.53
N LYS A 7 -52.20 0.22 -54.04
CA LYS A 7 -52.54 -1.03 -54.77
C LYS A 7 -51.32 -1.64 -55.50
N SER A 8 -50.98 -2.93 -55.43
CA SER A 8 -51.70 -4.14 -55.02
C SER A 8 -50.78 -5.37 -55.16
N GLU A 9 -51.15 -6.45 -54.48
CA GLU A 9 -51.00 -7.89 -54.84
C GLU A 9 -49.60 -8.54 -54.82
N ASP A 10 -49.33 -9.48 -53.91
CA ASP A 10 -49.72 -10.90 -53.84
C ASP A 10 -48.88 -11.83 -54.75
N SER A 11 -48.09 -12.73 -54.14
CA SER A 11 -47.97 -14.11 -54.61
C SER A 11 -47.29 -15.02 -53.57
N ASP A 12 -48.09 -15.97 -53.10
CA ASP A 12 -47.72 -17.22 -52.46
C ASP A 12 -46.65 -18.02 -53.23
N ARG A 13 -45.77 -18.72 -52.50
CA ARG A 13 -45.47 -20.15 -52.76
C ARG A 13 -44.81 -20.85 -51.57
N LYS A 14 -45.47 -21.95 -51.18
CA LYS A 14 -45.17 -22.96 -50.16
C LYS A 14 -43.98 -23.90 -50.49
N ALA A 15 -43.38 -24.42 -49.40
CA ALA A 15 -42.86 -25.78 -49.13
C ALA A 15 -41.64 -26.28 -49.96
N GLU A 16 -40.70 -27.10 -49.48
CA GLU A 16 -40.75 -28.18 -48.48
C GLU A 16 -39.32 -28.62 -48.04
N GLN A 17 -39.19 -29.04 -46.77
CA GLN A 17 -38.39 -30.11 -46.15
C GLN A 17 -36.87 -30.38 -46.39
N ASN A 18 -36.25 -30.72 -45.23
CA ASN A 18 -35.22 -31.72 -44.92
C ASN A 18 -33.75 -31.30 -44.72
N GLY A 19 -33.21 -31.72 -43.58
CA GLY A 19 -31.78 -32.02 -43.40
C GLY A 19 -31.23 -31.74 -42.01
N GLU A 20 -31.38 -32.68 -41.08
CA GLU A 20 -30.57 -32.80 -39.86
C GLU A 20 -29.07 -32.87 -40.18
N ALA A 21 -28.25 -32.19 -39.38
CA ALA A 21 -26.88 -32.62 -39.08
C ALA A 21 -26.43 -31.99 -37.76
N ASP A 22 -26.41 -32.84 -36.74
CA ASP A 22 -25.70 -32.66 -35.48
C ASP A 22 -24.25 -32.22 -35.70
N ASN A 23 -23.78 -31.28 -34.87
CA ASN A 23 -22.38 -31.22 -34.47
C ASN A 23 -22.28 -30.60 -33.07
N ASN A 24 -22.30 -31.50 -32.09
CA ASN A 24 -21.78 -31.29 -30.74
C ASN A 24 -20.29 -30.95 -30.84
N HIS A 25 -19.90 -29.77 -30.36
CA HIS A 25 -18.53 -29.53 -29.92
C HIS A 25 -18.53 -29.50 -28.40
N GLU A 26 -17.95 -30.55 -27.81
CA GLU A 26 -17.63 -30.67 -26.40
C GLU A 26 -16.78 -29.47 -25.94
N ALA A 27 -17.35 -28.65 -25.07
CA ALA A 27 -16.58 -27.82 -24.16
C ALA A 27 -16.20 -28.70 -22.96
N VAL A 28 -14.90 -28.92 -22.79
CA VAL A 28 -14.35 -29.57 -21.60
C VAL A 28 -14.46 -28.57 -20.45
N GLU A 29 -15.46 -28.75 -19.61
CA GLU A 29 -15.53 -28.15 -18.28
C GLU A 29 -14.44 -28.79 -17.41
N GLU A 30 -13.42 -28.01 -17.05
CA GLU A 30 -12.57 -28.35 -15.91
C GLU A 30 -13.35 -28.04 -14.63
N PRO A 31 -13.29 -28.91 -13.60
CA PRO A 31 -14.08 -28.74 -12.39
C PRO A 31 -13.53 -27.57 -11.55
N GLU A 32 -14.40 -26.63 -11.22
CA GLU A 32 -14.18 -25.66 -10.15
C GLU A 32 -14.10 -26.41 -8.81
N GLU A 33 -12.90 -26.43 -8.21
CA GLU A 33 -12.72 -26.86 -6.83
C GLU A 33 -13.26 -25.77 -5.90
N ASP A 34 -14.46 -26.05 -5.39
CA ASP A 34 -15.14 -25.38 -4.29
C ASP A 34 -14.31 -25.56 -2.99
N ASN A 35 -13.39 -24.63 -2.71
CA ASN A 35 -12.65 -24.59 -1.46
C ASN A 35 -13.39 -23.73 -0.43
N ASN A 36 -14.21 -24.46 0.32
CA ASN A 36 -14.85 -24.11 1.57
C ASN A 36 -13.96 -23.25 2.49
N ASP A 37 -14.48 -22.08 2.86
CA ASP A 37 -13.90 -21.13 3.81
C ASP A 37 -13.58 -21.81 5.15
N LYS A 38 -12.29 -21.84 5.49
CA LYS A 38 -11.84 -21.93 6.88
C LYS A 38 -11.05 -20.68 7.20
N GLU A 39 -11.65 -19.85 8.06
CA GLU A 39 -11.01 -18.78 8.80
C GLU A 39 -9.66 -19.25 9.33
N ASN A 40 -8.58 -18.70 8.79
CA ASN A 40 -7.25 -18.78 9.36
C ASN A 40 -6.72 -17.35 9.56
N ASP A 41 -6.73 -16.98 10.83
CA ASP A 41 -5.92 -15.98 11.52
C ASP A 41 -4.63 -15.54 10.78
N PRO A 42 -4.45 -14.25 10.43
CA PRO A 42 -3.25 -13.78 9.75
C PRO A 42 -2.19 -13.31 10.77
N HIS A 43 -1.44 -14.27 11.32
CA HIS A 43 -0.12 -14.00 11.89
C HIS A 43 0.97 -14.61 11.01
N ALA A 44 1.29 -13.91 9.92
CA ALA A 44 2.35 -14.27 8.99
C ALA A 44 3.64 -13.47 9.25
N GLY A 45 4.32 -13.81 10.36
CA GLY A 45 5.73 -13.52 10.57
C GLY A 45 6.55 -14.76 10.23
N GLN A 46 7.17 -14.81 9.05
CA GLN A 46 8.00 -15.92 8.60
C GLN A 46 9.26 -16.07 9.46
N LYS A 47 9.29 -17.08 10.34
CA LYS A 47 10.54 -17.69 10.82
C LYS A 47 11.14 -18.53 9.68
N ARG A 48 12.33 -18.16 9.20
CA ARG A 48 13.14 -19.02 8.32
C ARG A 48 13.48 -20.32 9.06
N LYS A 49 13.13 -21.46 8.47
CA LYS A 49 13.69 -22.77 8.81
C LYS A 49 15.11 -22.85 8.24
N GLU A 50 16.10 -23.07 9.10
CA GLU A 50 17.44 -23.46 8.69
C GLU A 50 17.44 -24.89 8.14
N ALA A 51 18.39 -25.16 7.22
CA ALA A 51 18.55 -26.42 6.51
C ALA A 51 19.07 -27.54 7.42
N PRO A 52 18.72 -28.82 7.16
CA PRO A 52 19.19 -29.94 7.97
C PRO A 52 20.60 -30.34 7.56
N THR A 53 21.57 -30.18 8.45
CA THR A 53 22.89 -30.81 8.32
C THR A 53 22.86 -32.22 8.92
N ASN A 54 23.21 -33.17 8.06
CA ASN A 54 23.26 -34.59 8.33
C ASN A 54 24.74 -34.98 8.53
N VAL A 55 25.20 -35.24 9.76
CA VAL A 55 26.46 -35.96 10.01
C VAL A 55 26.34 -36.84 11.27
N SER A 56 26.82 -38.06 11.10
CA SER A 56 26.78 -39.27 11.91
C SER A 56 27.40 -39.23 13.31
N GLN A 57 26.75 -39.99 14.20
CA GLN A 57 27.24 -41.00 15.16
C GLN A 57 28.58 -40.87 15.93
N GLU A 58 28.46 -41.30 17.21
CA GLU A 58 29.49 -41.75 18.17
C GLU A 58 30.34 -40.64 18.83
N HIS A 59 30.59 -40.57 20.16
CA HIS A 59 30.76 -41.59 21.18
C HIS A 59 30.42 -41.02 22.59
N SER A 60 29.98 -41.91 23.48
CA SER A 60 29.84 -41.67 24.92
C SER A 60 31.16 -41.40 25.63
N THR A 61 31.22 -40.43 26.55
CA THR A 61 31.95 -40.58 27.82
C THR A 61 31.37 -39.72 28.93
N LYS A 62 31.23 -40.39 30.06
CA LYS A 62 30.68 -39.98 31.35
C LYS A 62 31.84 -39.49 32.22
N SER A 63 31.75 -38.28 32.80
CA SER A 63 32.56 -37.84 33.95
C SER A 63 31.87 -36.63 34.59
N GLN A 64 31.15 -36.81 35.70
CA GLN A 64 31.62 -36.62 37.09
C GLN A 64 32.21 -35.24 37.41
N ARG A 65 31.34 -34.41 38.03
CA ARG A 65 31.51 -33.71 39.32
C ARG A 65 32.74 -32.80 39.49
N GLN A 66 32.48 -31.50 39.60
CA GLN A 66 33.07 -30.68 40.67
C GLN A 66 32.26 -29.41 40.92
N GLU A 67 31.65 -29.34 42.09
CA GLU A 67 31.22 -28.11 42.75
C GLU A 67 32.49 -27.32 43.10
N LYS A 68 32.57 -26.07 42.64
CA LYS A 68 33.46 -25.06 43.22
C LYS A 68 32.68 -23.75 43.34
N SER A 69 32.24 -23.52 44.57
CA SER A 69 32.04 -22.22 45.16
C SER A 69 33.34 -21.40 45.07
N GLY A 70 33.20 -20.16 44.64
CA GLY A 70 34.26 -19.17 44.58
C GLY A 70 33.64 -17.80 44.33
N ASP A 71 33.41 -17.08 45.44
CA ASP A 71 33.32 -15.63 45.44
C ASP A 71 34.53 -15.04 44.72
N ASP A 72 34.28 -14.15 43.76
CA ASP A 72 35.17 -13.03 43.48
C ASP A 72 34.35 -11.95 42.76
N GLU A 73 33.85 -11.02 43.59
CA GLU A 73 33.50 -9.67 43.19
C GLU A 73 34.74 -9.00 42.56
N GLN A 74 34.69 -8.73 41.26
CA GLN A 74 35.46 -7.62 40.69
C GLN A 74 34.69 -7.04 39.50
N GLY A 75 34.04 -5.92 39.79
CA GLY A 75 33.33 -5.08 38.83
C GLY A 75 34.25 -4.69 37.68
N LYS A 76 33.87 -5.12 36.48
CA LYS A 76 34.14 -4.37 35.27
C LYS A 76 32.88 -3.58 34.99
N ASP A 77 32.92 -2.30 35.39
CA ASP A 77 32.04 -1.27 34.87
C ASP A 77 32.28 -1.16 33.35
N SER A 78 31.69 -2.07 32.59
CA SER A 78 31.35 -1.77 31.21
C SER A 78 30.34 -0.66 31.29
N ALA A 79 30.81 0.57 31.07
CA ALA A 79 29.98 1.70 30.74
C ALA A 79 29.12 1.29 29.54
N SER A 80 27.96 0.72 29.84
CA SER A 80 26.85 0.58 28.92
C SER A 80 26.51 2.02 28.61
N THR A 81 27.00 2.49 27.46
CA THR A 81 26.45 3.64 26.77
C THR A 81 24.98 3.31 26.57
N SER A 82 24.14 3.68 27.54
CA SER A 82 22.70 3.63 27.40
C SER A 82 22.40 4.61 26.28
N SER A 83 22.30 4.12 25.04
CA SER A 83 21.80 4.94 23.95
C SER A 83 20.44 5.46 24.41
N SER A 84 20.37 6.77 24.62
CA SER A 84 19.13 7.40 25.08
C SER A 84 18.11 7.18 23.98
N LYS A 85 17.11 6.32 24.23
CA LYS A 85 16.01 6.10 23.29
C LYS A 85 15.36 7.45 22.98
N ALA A 86 15.02 7.67 21.71
CA ALA A 86 14.31 8.87 21.31
C ALA A 86 12.98 9.01 22.06
N THR A 87 12.63 10.23 22.41
CA THR A 87 11.28 10.54 22.93
C THR A 87 10.24 10.45 21.81
N PRO A 88 8.95 10.24 22.11
CA PRO A 88 7.89 10.27 21.10
C PRO A 88 7.89 11.57 20.28
N LYS A 89 8.16 12.71 20.93
CA LYS A 89 8.35 14.00 20.27
C LYS A 89 9.47 13.97 19.23
N GLN A 90 10.65 13.46 19.61
CA GLN A 90 11.79 13.34 18.69
C GLN A 90 11.46 12.41 17.51
N LEU A 91 10.78 11.28 17.78
CA LEU A 91 10.36 10.33 16.75
C LEU A 91 9.40 10.97 15.73
N LEU A 92 8.36 11.69 16.18
CA LEU A 92 7.40 12.34 15.29
C LEU A 92 8.06 13.40 14.40
N ASN A 93 8.89 14.26 14.99
CA ASN A 93 9.66 15.27 14.25
C ASN A 93 10.61 14.62 13.24
N PHE A 94 11.30 13.54 13.63
CA PHE A 94 12.21 12.83 12.76
C PHE A 94 11.48 12.15 11.61
N LEU A 95 10.36 11.45 11.89
CA LEU A 95 9.51 10.80 10.90
C LEU A 95 8.98 11.78 9.87
N LEU A 96 8.61 13.00 10.24
CA LEU A 96 8.17 14.00 9.27
C LEU A 96 9.33 14.58 8.46
N SER A 97 10.53 14.67 9.04
CA SER A 97 11.70 15.18 8.32
C SER A 97 12.18 14.24 7.20
N GLY A 98 12.76 14.80 6.14
CA GLY A 98 13.37 14.03 5.05
C GLY A 98 14.56 13.16 5.49
N LYS A 99 15.10 13.36 6.70
CA LYS A 99 16.17 12.55 7.28
C LYS A 99 15.72 11.13 7.64
N SER A 100 14.42 10.90 7.81
CA SER A 100 13.88 9.57 8.10
C SER A 100 13.85 8.64 6.88
N LEU A 101 13.91 9.17 5.66
CA LEU A 101 13.73 8.39 4.43
C LEU A 101 14.65 7.14 4.32
N PRO A 102 15.95 7.20 4.63
CA PRO A 102 16.85 6.03 4.59
C PRO A 102 16.48 4.92 5.58
N TYR A 103 15.70 5.22 6.60
CA TYR A 103 15.24 4.27 7.60
C TYR A 103 13.89 3.68 7.24
N CYS A 104 13.08 4.42 6.49
CA CYS A 104 11.71 4.04 6.18
C CYS A 104 11.55 3.36 4.83
N PHE A 105 12.48 3.53 3.89
CA PHE A 105 12.31 3.04 2.53
C PHE A 105 13.58 2.38 1.97
N PRO A 106 13.44 1.46 1.00
CA PRO A 106 14.57 0.84 0.30
C PRO A 106 15.45 1.85 -0.43
N ASP A 107 16.77 1.63 -0.45
CA ASP A 107 17.72 2.51 -1.16
C ASP A 107 17.36 2.68 -2.65
N GLU A 108 16.94 1.59 -3.30
CA GLU A 108 16.53 1.62 -4.72
C GLU A 108 15.36 2.59 -4.97
N GLU A 109 14.47 2.72 -3.99
CA GLU A 109 13.35 3.67 -4.04
C GLU A 109 13.81 5.12 -3.88
N LEU A 110 14.75 5.35 -2.96
CA LEU A 110 15.30 6.68 -2.71
C LEU A 110 16.16 7.19 -3.88
N GLU A 111 16.92 6.30 -4.52
CA GLU A 111 17.69 6.64 -5.73
C GLU A 111 16.78 6.93 -6.92
N ALA A 112 15.70 6.14 -7.09
CA ALA A 112 14.77 6.32 -8.19
C ALA A 112 14.08 7.69 -8.14
N GLY A 113 13.67 8.15 -6.96
CA GLY A 113 13.02 9.45 -6.81
C GLY A 113 13.95 10.66 -6.83
N LYS A 114 15.24 10.50 -7.16
CA LYS A 114 16.13 11.61 -7.57
C LYS A 114 15.98 11.97 -9.05
N SER A 115 15.30 11.13 -9.83
CA SER A 115 14.99 11.39 -11.23
C SER A 115 13.94 12.52 -11.34
N SER A 116 13.79 13.08 -12.54
CA SER A 116 13.04 14.33 -12.84
C SER A 116 11.74 14.52 -12.06
N GLY A 117 11.32 15.76 -11.81
CA GLY A 117 10.12 16.11 -11.02
C GLY A 117 8.76 15.55 -11.50
N LYS A 118 8.71 14.82 -12.61
CA LYS A 118 7.53 14.05 -13.07
C LYS A 118 7.48 12.62 -12.50
N TYR A 119 8.52 12.19 -11.80
CA TYR A 119 8.63 10.82 -11.32
C TYR A 119 7.68 10.56 -10.14
N LYS A 120 6.76 9.60 -10.30
CA LYS A 120 5.80 9.19 -9.29
C LYS A 120 6.35 8.02 -8.46
N SER A 121 6.34 8.17 -7.14
CA SER A 121 6.85 7.20 -6.19
C SER A 121 5.94 7.15 -4.98
N TYR A 122 5.71 5.96 -4.43
CA TYR A 122 4.86 5.84 -3.25
C TYR A 122 5.44 6.58 -2.03
N SER A 123 6.76 6.55 -1.88
CA SER A 123 7.48 7.07 -0.72
C SER A 123 7.85 8.55 -0.81
N ARG A 124 8.07 9.05 -2.04
CA ARG A 124 8.56 10.42 -2.28
C ARG A 124 7.54 11.33 -2.93
N SER A 125 6.51 10.83 -3.59
CA SER A 125 5.41 11.70 -4.02
C SER A 125 4.58 12.10 -2.81
N SER A 126 4.13 13.36 -2.76
CA SER A 126 3.13 13.75 -1.78
C SER A 126 1.90 12.85 -1.94
N PRO A 127 1.29 12.33 -0.86
CA PRO A 127 0.02 11.60 -0.94
C PRO A 127 -1.07 12.37 -1.73
N THR A 128 -1.05 13.70 -1.64
CA THR A 128 -1.97 14.63 -2.34
C THR A 128 -1.69 14.74 -3.85
N SER A 129 -0.52 14.30 -4.32
CA SER A 129 -0.11 14.41 -5.72
C SER A 129 -0.48 13.18 -6.58
N LEU A 130 -0.96 12.12 -5.94
CA LEU A 130 -1.46 10.93 -6.61
C LEU A 130 -2.98 10.98 -6.70
N THR A 131 -3.52 10.55 -7.83
CA THR A 131 -4.97 10.43 -8.02
C THR A 131 -5.53 9.25 -7.22
N ALA A 132 -6.86 9.23 -7.02
CA ALA A 132 -7.53 8.11 -6.37
C ALA A 132 -7.26 6.77 -7.06
N PHE A 133 -7.25 6.73 -8.39
CA PHE A 133 -6.93 5.50 -9.12
C PHE A 133 -5.48 5.04 -8.90
N GLU A 134 -4.53 5.97 -8.82
CA GLU A 134 -3.14 5.65 -8.50
C GLU A 134 -2.99 5.08 -7.09
N HIS A 135 -3.74 5.61 -6.11
CA HIS A 135 -3.79 5.04 -4.77
C HIS A 135 -4.41 3.62 -4.76
N LEU A 136 -5.40 3.33 -5.60
CA LEU A 136 -5.92 1.97 -5.78
C LEU A 136 -4.87 1.01 -6.35
N ILE A 137 -4.07 1.45 -7.33
CA ILE A 137 -2.94 0.65 -7.85
C ILE A 137 -1.92 0.39 -6.72
N CYS A 138 -1.62 1.39 -5.90
CA CYS A 138 -0.73 1.22 -4.76
C CYS A 138 -1.28 0.19 -3.77
N ALA A 139 -2.59 0.26 -3.45
CA ALA A 139 -3.26 -0.71 -2.58
C ALA A 139 -3.19 -2.15 -3.15
N HIS A 140 -3.34 -2.34 -4.46
CA HIS A 140 -3.17 -3.63 -5.13
C HIS A 140 -1.80 -4.26 -4.88
N LEU A 141 -0.76 -3.44 -4.95
CA LEU A 141 0.61 -3.91 -4.85
C LEU A 141 1.03 -4.13 -3.40
N LEU A 142 0.58 -3.27 -2.48
CA LEU A 142 0.98 -3.31 -1.07
C LEU A 142 0.13 -4.25 -0.19
N SER A 143 -1.07 -4.61 -0.63
CA SER A 143 -1.92 -5.60 0.07
C SER A 143 -1.48 -7.05 -0.15
N LYS A 144 -0.64 -7.30 -1.15
CA LYS A 144 -0.12 -8.63 -1.45
C LYS A 144 1.04 -8.98 -0.50
N PRO A 145 1.31 -10.28 -0.27
CA PRO A 145 2.47 -10.73 0.49
C PRO A 145 3.77 -10.59 -0.32
N LEU A 146 4.11 -9.35 -0.71
CA LEU A 146 5.34 -8.98 -1.41
C LEU A 146 6.33 -8.38 -0.41
N SER A 147 7.62 -8.50 -0.71
CA SER A 147 8.61 -7.71 0.04
C SER A 147 8.39 -6.23 -0.21
N HIS A 148 8.74 -5.40 0.77
CA HIS A 148 8.60 -3.95 0.68
C HIS A 148 9.32 -3.36 -0.55
N VAL A 149 10.56 -3.78 -0.78
CA VAL A 149 11.35 -3.47 -1.99
C VAL A 149 10.58 -3.78 -3.28
N LEU A 150 9.95 -4.95 -3.35
CA LEU A 150 9.24 -5.38 -4.56
C LEU A 150 7.93 -4.61 -4.76
N GLY A 151 7.22 -4.30 -3.68
CA GLY A 151 6.03 -3.44 -3.71
C GLY A 151 6.37 -2.06 -4.27
N MET A 152 7.37 -1.39 -3.69
CA MET A 152 7.81 -0.06 -4.12
C MET A 152 8.29 -0.04 -5.57
N ARG A 153 9.08 -1.05 -5.97
CA ARG A 153 9.52 -1.21 -7.36
C ARG A 153 8.35 -1.40 -8.32
N SER A 154 7.36 -2.20 -7.95
CA SER A 154 6.20 -2.44 -8.80
C SER A 154 5.42 -1.14 -9.02
N ILE A 155 5.17 -0.38 -7.95
CA ILE A 155 4.43 0.90 -8.04
C ILE A 155 5.13 1.85 -9.01
N ARG A 156 6.43 2.10 -8.80
CA ARG A 156 7.15 3.04 -9.65
C ARG A 156 7.29 2.56 -11.09
N THR A 157 7.39 1.26 -11.35
CA THR A 157 7.42 0.74 -12.72
C THR A 157 6.08 0.94 -13.42
N LEU A 158 4.95 0.75 -12.73
CA LEU A 158 3.63 0.94 -13.34
C LEU A 158 3.32 2.42 -13.61
N LEU A 159 3.61 3.31 -12.65
CA LEU A 159 3.18 4.71 -12.68
C LEU A 159 4.10 5.66 -13.48
N ASN A 160 5.15 5.16 -14.11
CA ASN A 160 6.12 6.00 -14.83
C ASN A 160 6.42 5.43 -16.22
N GLU A 161 7.12 6.22 -17.05
CA GLU A 161 7.64 5.75 -18.33
C GLU A 161 8.43 4.43 -18.17
N PRO A 162 8.27 3.46 -19.09
CA PRO A 162 7.52 3.55 -20.34
C PRO A 162 6.07 3.03 -20.24
N PHE A 163 5.52 2.84 -19.04
CA PHE A 163 4.21 2.21 -18.84
C PHE A 163 3.10 3.23 -18.56
N GLU A 164 3.36 4.22 -17.70
CA GLU A 164 2.46 5.35 -17.39
C GLU A 164 1.00 4.93 -17.14
N LEU A 165 0.80 3.84 -16.38
CA LEU A 165 -0.50 3.26 -16.06
C LEU A 165 -1.19 4.04 -14.92
N CYS A 166 -1.33 5.34 -15.12
CA CYS A 166 -1.72 6.32 -14.09
C CYS A 166 -3.23 6.60 -14.02
N SER A 167 -4.03 6.01 -14.91
CA SER A 167 -5.48 6.16 -14.94
C SER A 167 -6.15 4.86 -15.40
N ALA A 168 -7.45 4.73 -15.09
CA ALA A 168 -8.25 3.60 -15.53
C ALA A 168 -8.24 3.46 -17.05
N ASP A 169 -8.43 4.56 -17.77
CA ASP A 169 -8.34 4.60 -19.24
C ASP A 169 -6.97 4.18 -19.76
N ALA A 170 -5.88 4.64 -19.13
CA ALA A 170 -4.53 4.26 -19.53
C ALA A 170 -4.31 2.75 -19.35
N VAL A 171 -4.80 2.17 -18.26
CA VAL A 171 -4.76 0.72 -18.02
C VAL A 171 -5.58 -0.05 -19.06
N VAL A 172 -6.80 0.40 -19.37
CA VAL A 172 -7.68 -0.26 -20.34
C VAL A 172 -7.10 -0.20 -21.76
N GLN A 173 -6.60 0.98 -22.17
CA GLN A 173 -6.00 1.19 -23.48
C GLN A 173 -4.70 0.39 -23.66
N ALA A 174 -3.88 0.30 -22.61
CA ALA A 174 -2.66 -0.50 -22.61
C ALA A 174 -2.96 -2.01 -22.74
N GLY A 175 -4.07 -2.47 -22.16
CA GLY A 175 -4.47 -3.87 -22.13
C GLY A 175 -3.74 -4.71 -21.09
N GLU A 176 -4.33 -5.85 -20.70
CA GLU A 176 -3.79 -6.74 -19.67
C GLU A 176 -2.33 -7.15 -19.94
N GLN A 177 -2.00 -7.44 -21.21
CA GLN A 177 -0.65 -7.85 -21.60
C GLN A 177 0.40 -6.77 -21.27
N ARG A 178 0.07 -5.48 -21.44
CA ARG A 178 1.00 -4.38 -21.14
C ARG A 178 1.15 -4.17 -19.64
N VAL A 179 0.08 -4.36 -18.87
CA VAL A 179 0.15 -4.38 -17.40
C VAL A 179 1.04 -5.54 -16.92
N TRP A 180 0.90 -6.71 -17.55
CA TRP A 180 1.75 -7.86 -17.27
C TRP A 180 3.22 -7.59 -17.60
N GLU A 181 3.53 -6.94 -18.73
CA GLU A 181 4.89 -6.53 -19.08
C GLU A 181 5.49 -5.56 -18.06
N ALA A 182 4.68 -4.65 -17.51
CA ALA A 182 5.11 -3.73 -16.45
C ALA A 182 5.50 -4.51 -15.18
N LEU A 183 4.63 -5.43 -14.75
CA LEU A 183 4.88 -6.29 -13.59
C LEU A 183 6.05 -7.25 -13.82
N GLU A 184 6.26 -7.71 -15.05
CA GLU A 184 7.42 -8.54 -15.39
C GLU A 184 8.72 -7.73 -15.35
N THR A 185 8.69 -6.49 -15.85
CA THR A 185 9.80 -5.54 -15.76
C THR A 185 10.16 -5.23 -14.30
N ALA A 186 9.14 -5.07 -13.45
CA ALA A 186 9.30 -4.91 -12.00
C ALA A 186 9.69 -6.20 -11.28
N ARG A 187 9.70 -7.35 -11.97
CA ARG A 187 9.93 -8.70 -11.43
C ARG A 187 8.96 -9.03 -10.29
N THR A 188 7.72 -8.56 -10.38
CA THR A 188 6.67 -8.77 -9.39
C THR A 188 6.27 -10.24 -9.32
N GLN A 189 6.03 -10.74 -8.11
CA GLN A 189 5.50 -12.10 -7.92
C GLN A 189 4.02 -12.13 -8.31
N HIS A 190 3.54 -13.31 -8.75
CA HIS A 190 2.15 -13.49 -9.20
C HIS A 190 1.72 -12.50 -10.30
N ARG A 191 2.66 -12.02 -11.12
CA ARG A 191 2.48 -11.01 -12.17
C ARG A 191 1.26 -11.22 -13.06
N GLN A 192 0.94 -12.45 -13.47
CA GLN A 192 -0.23 -12.74 -14.31
C GLN A 192 -1.54 -12.47 -13.59
N LYS A 193 -1.71 -13.01 -12.38
CA LYS A 193 -2.91 -12.76 -11.57
C LYS A 193 -3.03 -11.28 -11.19
N THR A 194 -1.92 -10.64 -10.85
CA THR A 194 -1.91 -9.19 -10.54
C THR A 194 -2.22 -8.33 -11.76
N ALA A 195 -1.72 -8.68 -12.95
CA ALA A 195 -2.02 -7.97 -14.19
C ALA A 195 -3.51 -8.01 -14.51
N LYS A 196 -4.11 -9.21 -14.43
CA LYS A 196 -5.54 -9.41 -14.61
C LYS A 196 -6.36 -8.52 -13.67
N TYR A 197 -6.05 -8.55 -12.37
CA TYR A 197 -6.77 -7.74 -11.37
C TYR A 197 -6.64 -6.22 -11.59
N ILE A 198 -5.44 -5.74 -11.91
CA ILE A 198 -5.24 -4.31 -12.21
C ILE A 198 -6.00 -3.93 -13.49
N TYR A 199 -5.97 -4.78 -14.52
CA TYR A 199 -6.70 -4.54 -15.76
C TYR A 199 -8.22 -4.52 -15.54
N GLU A 200 -8.78 -5.50 -14.83
CA GLU A 200 -10.21 -5.54 -14.47
C GLU A 200 -10.60 -4.36 -13.58
N THR A 201 -9.71 -3.90 -12.68
CA THR A 201 -9.91 -2.65 -11.93
C THR A 201 -9.97 -1.44 -12.86
N GLY A 202 -9.09 -1.38 -13.87
CA GLY A 202 -9.16 -0.34 -14.91
C GLY A 202 -10.49 -0.36 -15.67
N GLN A 203 -11.02 -1.55 -15.98
CA GLN A 203 -12.33 -1.68 -16.62
C GLN A 203 -13.49 -1.24 -15.71
N ALA A 204 -13.43 -1.59 -14.41
CA ALA A 204 -14.46 -1.22 -13.45
C ALA A 204 -14.51 0.29 -13.17
N TYR A 205 -13.36 0.98 -13.26
CA TYR A 205 -13.22 2.40 -12.92
C TYR A 205 -12.93 3.30 -14.13
N SER A 206 -13.10 2.82 -15.37
CA SER A 206 -12.94 3.65 -16.57
C SER A 206 -14.04 4.72 -16.68
N ASP A 207 -15.18 4.49 -16.04
CA ASP A 207 -16.20 5.50 -15.87
C ASP A 207 -15.87 6.38 -14.66
N SER A 208 -15.63 7.68 -14.91
CA SER A 208 -15.35 8.66 -13.86
C SER A 208 -16.44 8.73 -12.79
N GLU A 209 -17.69 8.40 -13.12
CA GLU A 209 -18.79 8.37 -12.14
C GLU A 209 -18.56 7.31 -11.06
N THR A 210 -17.82 6.24 -11.34
CA THR A 210 -17.56 5.15 -10.38
C THR A 210 -16.64 5.59 -9.24
N MET A 211 -15.59 6.36 -9.54
CA MET A 211 -14.70 6.89 -8.51
C MET A 211 -15.40 7.93 -7.64
N TYR A 212 -16.26 8.76 -8.25
CA TYR A 212 -17.08 9.71 -7.53
C TYR A 212 -18.11 9.01 -6.63
N ALA A 213 -18.78 7.95 -7.12
CA ALA A 213 -19.68 7.15 -6.31
C ALA A 213 -18.97 6.51 -5.11
N LEU A 214 -17.70 6.10 -5.26
CA LEU A 214 -16.90 5.61 -4.13
C LEU A 214 -16.58 6.71 -3.11
N SER A 215 -16.32 7.95 -3.54
CA SER A 215 -16.17 9.07 -2.59
C SER A 215 -17.48 9.40 -1.88
N GLU A 216 -18.63 9.33 -2.57
CA GLU A 216 -19.93 9.54 -1.93
C GLU A 216 -20.24 8.45 -0.89
N GLU A 217 -19.96 7.18 -1.22
CA GLU A 217 -20.06 6.07 -0.25
C GLU A 217 -19.14 6.28 0.95
N ALA A 218 -17.94 6.83 0.73
CA ALA A 218 -17.04 7.22 1.82
C ALA A 218 -17.68 8.26 2.74
N ASN A 219 -18.28 9.31 2.16
CA ASN A 219 -18.95 10.37 2.91
C ASN A 219 -20.16 9.87 3.72
N GLU A 220 -20.86 8.83 3.26
CA GLU A 220 -22.04 8.29 3.96
C GLU A 220 -21.69 7.25 5.03
N SER A 221 -20.77 6.34 4.72
CA SER A 221 -20.50 5.12 5.49
C SER A 221 -19.13 5.11 6.18
N GLY A 222 -18.32 6.15 5.98
CA GLY A 222 -16.96 6.28 6.50
C GLY A 222 -16.02 5.19 5.97
N SER A 223 -14.89 5.00 6.67
CA SER A 223 -13.83 4.06 6.26
C SER A 223 -14.30 2.60 6.11
N GLN A 224 -15.24 2.14 6.94
CA GLN A 224 -15.79 0.78 6.85
C GLN A 224 -16.62 0.58 5.57
N GLY A 225 -17.38 1.60 5.17
CA GLY A 225 -18.10 1.61 3.89
C GLY A 225 -17.16 1.51 2.70
N VAL A 226 -16.10 2.33 2.69
CA VAL A 226 -15.08 2.30 1.62
C VAL A 226 -14.40 0.94 1.53
N VAL A 227 -13.97 0.38 2.68
CA VAL A 227 -13.32 -0.94 2.72
C VAL A 227 -14.25 -2.01 2.17
N GLN A 228 -15.52 -2.00 2.58
CA GLN A 228 -16.50 -2.98 2.12
C GLN A 228 -16.84 -2.81 0.64
N HIS A 229 -16.95 -1.57 0.16
CA HIS A 229 -17.17 -1.28 -1.25
C HIS A 229 -16.00 -1.78 -2.08
N ILE A 230 -14.75 -1.38 -1.76
CA ILE A 230 -13.54 -1.83 -2.45
C ILE A 230 -13.45 -3.35 -2.50
N LYS A 231 -13.70 -4.02 -1.37
CA LYS A 231 -13.70 -5.49 -1.29
C LYS A 231 -14.72 -6.12 -2.25
N SER A 232 -15.86 -5.46 -2.49
CA SER A 232 -16.92 -5.97 -3.35
C SER A 232 -16.78 -5.62 -4.83
N THR A 233 -16.12 -4.50 -5.15
CA THR A 233 -16.07 -3.97 -6.53
C THR A 233 -14.70 -4.01 -7.17
N VAL A 234 -13.61 -4.09 -6.39
CA VAL A 234 -12.24 -4.08 -6.91
C VAL A 234 -11.66 -5.50 -6.92
N PRO A 235 -11.49 -6.14 -8.10
CA PRO A 235 -11.05 -7.53 -8.18
C PRO A 235 -9.69 -7.76 -7.53
N GLY A 236 -9.63 -8.62 -6.52
CA GLY A 236 -8.37 -8.97 -5.86
C GLY A 236 -7.95 -8.07 -4.70
N LEU A 237 -8.71 -7.02 -4.36
CA LEU A 237 -8.55 -6.31 -3.09
C LEU A 237 -9.47 -6.90 -2.02
N GLY A 238 -8.89 -7.18 -0.86
CA GLY A 238 -9.62 -7.51 0.35
C GLY A 238 -9.63 -6.36 1.35
N VAL A 239 -9.93 -6.66 2.61
CA VAL A 239 -9.96 -5.69 3.73
C VAL A 239 -8.66 -4.88 3.81
N VAL A 240 -7.51 -5.56 3.81
CA VAL A 240 -6.19 -4.91 3.86
C VAL A 240 -5.96 -3.94 2.70
N GLY A 241 -6.46 -4.27 1.51
CA GLY A 241 -6.38 -3.38 0.35
C GLY A 241 -7.20 -2.12 0.53
N GLY A 242 -8.44 -2.26 1.01
CA GLY A 242 -9.31 -1.14 1.35
C GLY A 242 -8.71 -0.26 2.44
N GLU A 243 -8.12 -0.84 3.49
CA GLU A 243 -7.49 -0.09 4.57
C GLU A 243 -6.28 0.72 4.09
N ILE A 244 -5.39 0.12 3.28
CA ILE A 244 -4.27 0.83 2.65
C ILE A 244 -4.77 2.00 1.81
N PHE A 245 -5.87 1.80 1.07
CA PHE A 245 -6.48 2.86 0.28
C PHE A 245 -7.02 4.00 1.16
N CYS A 246 -7.85 3.68 2.17
CA CYS A 246 -8.39 4.66 3.12
C CYS A 246 -7.28 5.48 3.79
N ARG A 247 -6.20 4.81 4.21
CA ARG A 247 -5.05 5.48 4.84
C ARG A 247 -4.41 6.53 3.95
N ARG A 248 -4.36 6.33 2.63
CA ARG A 248 -3.69 7.26 1.71
C ARG A 248 -4.63 8.29 1.10
N ILE A 249 -5.88 7.93 0.85
CA ILE A 249 -6.83 8.78 0.12
C ILE A 249 -7.41 9.92 0.97
N GLN A 250 -7.35 9.82 2.30
CA GLN A 250 -7.89 10.82 3.23
C GLN A 250 -7.29 12.23 3.13
N CYS A 251 -6.29 12.46 2.28
CA CYS A 251 -5.72 13.78 2.01
C CYS A 251 -5.89 14.17 0.53
N VAL A 252 -6.80 13.53 -0.19
CA VAL A 252 -7.18 13.87 -1.57
C VAL A 252 -8.51 14.58 -1.55
N ASP A 253 -8.62 15.68 -2.31
CA ASP A 253 -9.82 16.50 -2.38
C ASP A 253 -11.09 15.66 -2.59
N GLY A 254 -12.10 15.88 -1.74
CA GLY A 254 -13.36 15.14 -1.75
C GLY A 254 -13.39 13.87 -0.89
N TRP A 255 -12.29 13.50 -0.23
CA TRP A 255 -12.21 12.31 0.64
C TRP A 255 -11.85 12.61 2.10
N GLY A 256 -11.29 13.79 2.37
CA GLY A 256 -10.77 14.18 3.69
C GLY A 256 -11.79 13.97 4.79
N ASP A 257 -12.89 14.72 4.79
CA ASP A 257 -13.88 14.70 5.86
C ASP A 257 -14.54 13.32 6.11
N ALA A 258 -14.67 12.50 5.08
CA ALA A 258 -15.24 11.15 5.18
C ALA A 258 -14.38 10.19 6.00
N LEU A 259 -13.07 10.34 5.89
CA LEU A 259 -12.10 9.37 6.37
C LEU A 259 -11.25 9.93 7.50
N TRP A 260 -11.14 11.24 7.61
CA TRP A 260 -10.23 11.90 8.53
C TRP A 260 -10.73 11.85 9.98
N PRO A 261 -9.87 11.49 10.96
CA PRO A 261 -8.57 10.83 10.81
C PRO A 261 -8.71 9.30 10.70
N PHE A 262 -8.03 8.67 9.73
CA PHE A 262 -8.01 7.20 9.58
C PHE A 262 -6.61 6.61 9.70
N ALA A 263 -6.45 5.62 10.58
CA ALA A 263 -5.27 4.77 10.67
C ALA A 263 -5.70 3.31 10.90
N ASP A 264 -5.24 2.40 10.04
CA ASP A 264 -5.44 0.97 10.25
C ASP A 264 -4.50 0.40 11.33
N ASP A 265 -4.84 -0.78 11.83
CA ASP A 265 -4.14 -1.44 12.92
C ASP A 265 -2.66 -1.67 12.62
N LYS A 266 -2.30 -1.99 11.37
CA LYS A 266 -0.90 -2.22 10.98
C LYS A 266 -0.07 -0.94 11.13
N ALA A 267 -0.64 0.21 10.77
CA ALA A 267 0.03 1.50 10.92
C ALA A 267 0.20 1.89 12.39
N LEU A 268 -0.85 1.71 13.20
CA LEU A 268 -0.81 1.98 14.64
C LEU A 268 0.15 1.04 15.38
N ASP A 269 0.19 -0.24 15.01
CA ASP A 269 1.17 -1.20 15.54
C ASP A 269 2.60 -0.82 15.17
N ALA A 270 2.83 -0.32 13.96
CA ALA A 270 4.15 0.12 13.54
C ALA A 270 4.62 1.33 14.37
N LEU A 271 3.73 2.31 14.62
CA LEU A 271 4.01 3.44 15.50
C LEU A 271 4.37 3.00 16.93
N ARG A 272 3.60 2.06 17.49
CA ARG A 272 3.90 1.50 18.82
C ARG A 272 5.24 0.80 18.86
N GLN A 273 5.59 0.03 17.81
CA GLN A 273 6.87 -0.68 17.71
C GLN A 273 8.07 0.27 17.66
N ILE A 274 7.96 1.41 16.97
CA ILE A 274 9.04 2.40 16.92
C ILE A 274 9.13 3.28 18.18
N GLY A 275 8.16 3.20 19.09
CA GLY A 275 8.17 3.91 20.36
C GLY A 275 7.25 5.14 20.43
N VAL A 276 6.31 5.29 19.50
CA VAL A 276 5.26 6.32 19.54
C VAL A 276 3.98 5.70 20.13
N PRO A 277 3.64 5.98 21.41
CA PRO A 277 2.54 5.31 22.09
C PRO A 277 1.21 5.95 21.73
N VAL A 278 0.58 5.49 20.64
CA VAL A 278 -0.77 5.91 20.23
C VAL A 278 -1.76 4.77 20.33
N LYS A 279 -2.99 5.09 20.74
CA LYS A 279 -4.10 4.13 20.83
C LYS A 279 -4.84 3.97 19.51
N ASP A 280 -5.19 5.08 18.90
CA ASP A 280 -6.05 5.21 17.72
C ASP A 280 -5.61 6.41 16.86
N ALA A 281 -6.36 6.68 15.79
CA ALA A 281 -6.07 7.76 14.84
C ALA A 281 -6.17 9.15 15.50
N ASP A 282 -7.17 9.38 16.35
CA ASP A 282 -7.37 10.66 17.07
C ASP A 282 -6.19 10.97 18.02
N ASP A 283 -5.68 9.95 18.72
CA ASP A 283 -4.52 10.08 19.61
C ASP A 283 -3.26 10.45 18.81
N LEU A 284 -3.08 9.88 17.61
CA LEU A 284 -1.99 10.25 16.71
C LEU A 284 -2.12 11.70 16.22
N GLN A 285 -3.31 12.11 15.76
CA GLN A 285 -3.54 13.48 15.32
C GLN A 285 -3.20 14.47 16.44
N SER A 286 -3.74 14.22 17.64
CA SER A 286 -3.48 15.03 18.84
C SER A 286 -1.99 15.06 19.21
N ALA A 287 -1.25 13.97 19.00
CA ALA A 287 0.17 13.91 19.25
C ALA A 287 0.98 14.72 18.22
N ILE A 288 0.60 14.69 16.93
CA ILE A 288 1.23 15.50 15.88
C ILE A 288 1.06 16.98 16.21
N GLU A 289 -0.17 17.42 16.48
CA GLU A 289 -0.50 18.82 16.82
C GLU A 289 0.27 19.35 18.04
N ARG A 290 0.46 18.50 19.05
CA ARG A 290 1.11 18.88 20.31
C ARG A 290 2.63 18.83 20.27
N GLU A 291 3.19 17.82 19.62
CA GLU A 291 4.62 17.47 19.76
C GLU A 291 5.48 17.90 18.57
N VAL A 292 4.90 18.08 17.38
CA VAL A 292 5.68 18.42 16.17
C VAL A 292 6.12 19.88 16.21
N ASP A 293 7.43 20.09 16.13
CA ASP A 293 8.03 21.40 15.91
C ASP A 293 8.36 21.52 14.42
N TRP A 294 7.48 22.22 13.73
CA TRP A 294 7.57 22.44 12.30
C TRP A 294 8.88 23.10 11.82
N LYS A 295 9.60 23.81 12.71
CA LYS A 295 10.93 24.35 12.39
C LYS A 295 12.00 23.27 12.36
N LEU A 296 11.84 22.20 13.15
CA LEU A 296 12.75 21.06 13.18
C LEU A 296 12.48 20.08 12.03
N VAL A 297 11.22 19.92 11.61
CA VAL A 297 10.82 19.07 10.49
C VAL A 297 11.52 19.50 9.20
N GLY A 298 11.46 20.80 8.88
CA GLY A 298 12.06 21.36 7.67
C GLY A 298 11.50 20.72 6.39
N ASP A 299 12.38 20.37 5.46
CA ASP A 299 12.00 19.64 4.25
C ASP A 299 11.65 18.18 4.58
N MET A 300 10.43 17.76 4.24
CA MET A 300 9.98 16.38 4.38
C MET A 300 10.61 15.44 3.35
N GLY A 301 11.32 15.95 2.34
CA GLY A 301 11.99 15.15 1.31
C GLY A 301 11.06 14.59 0.24
N LEU A 302 9.91 15.24 0.03
CA LEU A 302 8.93 14.89 -1.01
C LEU A 302 9.31 15.52 -2.35
N ALA A 303 9.07 14.81 -3.45
CA ALA A 303 9.26 15.29 -4.81
C ALA A 303 8.14 16.29 -5.17
N GLY A 304 8.50 17.39 -5.84
CA GLY A 304 7.54 18.39 -6.33
C GLY A 304 7.00 19.35 -5.27
N SER A 305 7.36 19.18 -3.99
CA SER A 305 7.14 20.21 -2.98
C SER A 305 8.22 21.26 -3.13
N ASP A 306 7.87 22.45 -3.64
CA ASP A 306 8.70 23.65 -3.43
C ASP A 306 8.60 24.04 -1.95
N SER A 307 9.23 23.24 -1.07
CA SER A 307 9.15 23.34 0.40
C SER A 307 9.75 24.62 0.99
N LYS A 308 10.09 25.60 0.14
CA LYS A 308 10.66 26.89 0.55
C LYS A 308 9.62 27.95 0.93
N GLY A 309 8.32 27.66 0.89
CA GLY A 309 7.27 28.66 1.14
C GLY A 309 6.05 28.26 1.98
N LEU A 310 5.84 26.97 2.32
CA LEU A 310 4.49 26.52 2.74
C LEU A 310 3.98 27.05 4.10
N GLN A 311 4.82 27.53 5.02
CA GLN A 311 4.34 27.74 6.40
C GLN A 311 3.75 29.12 6.69
N ASN A 312 3.83 30.09 5.78
CA ASN A 312 3.42 31.47 6.09
C ASN A 312 2.13 31.94 5.41
N GLU A 313 1.54 31.18 4.48
CA GLU A 313 0.39 31.68 3.68
C GLU A 313 -0.70 30.65 3.35
N LEU A 314 -0.67 29.42 3.89
CA LEU A 314 -1.81 28.50 3.73
C LEU A 314 -2.98 28.97 4.60
N SER A 315 -4.20 28.86 4.08
CA SER A 315 -5.41 29.18 4.83
C SER A 315 -6.58 28.32 4.37
N GLY A 316 -7.42 27.89 5.31
CA GLY A 316 -8.62 27.11 5.00
C GLY A 316 -8.29 25.69 4.56
N GLU A 317 -8.87 25.26 3.43
CA GLU A 317 -8.79 23.88 2.92
C GLU A 317 -7.35 23.42 2.64
N GLU A 318 -6.45 24.31 2.21
CA GLU A 318 -5.07 23.95 1.93
C GLU A 318 -4.27 23.57 3.19
N GLU A 319 -4.58 24.21 4.33
CA GLU A 319 -3.97 23.89 5.62
C GLU A 319 -4.45 22.52 6.13
N GLU A 320 -5.74 22.24 5.97
CA GLU A 320 -6.34 20.96 6.34
C GLU A 320 -5.77 19.79 5.52
N THR A 321 -5.71 19.94 4.19
CA THR A 321 -5.11 18.92 3.31
C THR A 321 -3.63 18.68 3.64
N GLN A 322 -2.90 19.72 4.05
CA GLN A 322 -1.50 19.60 4.47
C GLN A 322 -1.36 18.81 5.78
N VAL A 323 -2.20 19.08 6.78
CA VAL A 323 -2.24 18.32 8.05
C VAL A 323 -2.58 16.85 7.79
N GLN A 324 -3.56 16.59 6.91
CA GLN A 324 -3.92 15.25 6.51
C GLN A 324 -2.75 14.53 5.84
N ALA A 325 -2.04 15.20 4.92
CA ALA A 325 -0.88 14.63 4.25
C ALA A 325 0.26 14.28 5.24
N GLU A 326 0.53 15.14 6.21
CA GLU A 326 1.54 14.94 7.25
C GLU A 326 1.23 13.71 8.12
N PHE A 327 -0.03 13.56 8.51
CA PHE A 327 -0.52 12.39 9.22
C PHE A 327 -0.31 11.10 8.42
N VAL A 328 -0.66 11.09 7.13
CA VAL A 328 -0.41 9.95 6.24
C VAL A 328 1.08 9.64 6.15
N ILE A 329 1.94 10.66 6.03
CA ILE A 329 3.40 10.50 5.94
C ILE A 329 3.96 9.81 7.19
N VAL A 330 3.51 10.20 8.39
CA VAL A 330 3.92 9.57 9.65
C VAL A 330 3.57 8.08 9.65
N LEU A 331 2.34 7.73 9.26
CA LEU A 331 1.89 6.34 9.19
C LEU A 331 2.73 5.50 8.21
N GLU A 332 2.90 5.98 6.98
CA GLU A 332 3.64 5.26 5.94
C GLU A 332 5.12 5.06 6.31
N ARG A 333 5.73 6.06 6.94
CA ARG A 333 7.12 5.98 7.38
C ARG A 333 7.31 5.04 8.55
N ALA A 334 6.37 5.02 9.51
CA ALA A 334 6.39 4.05 10.59
C ALA A 334 6.30 2.61 10.06
N ILE A 335 5.35 2.34 9.16
CA ILE A 335 5.21 1.02 8.49
C ILE A 335 6.51 0.67 7.77
N GLY A 336 7.03 1.58 6.95
CA GLY A 336 8.24 1.37 6.18
C GLY A 336 9.44 1.03 7.07
N CYS A 337 9.64 1.75 8.17
CA CYS A 337 10.72 1.50 9.13
C CYS A 337 10.67 0.08 9.73
N VAL A 338 9.47 -0.38 10.11
CA VAL A 338 9.28 -1.74 10.63
C VAL A 338 9.53 -2.80 9.55
N LEU A 339 9.05 -2.58 8.32
CA LEU A 339 9.26 -3.50 7.20
C LEU A 339 10.73 -3.61 6.79
N GLU A 340 11.48 -2.52 6.88
CA GLU A 340 12.93 -2.49 6.62
C GLU A 340 13.75 -3.01 7.81
N GLY A 341 13.13 -3.25 8.97
CA GLY A 341 13.81 -3.73 10.17
C GLY A 341 14.76 -2.71 10.79
N LYS A 342 14.53 -1.41 10.56
CA LYS A 342 15.43 -0.31 10.95
C LYS A 342 14.97 0.48 12.19
N VAL A 343 14.24 -0.19 13.09
CA VAL A 343 13.58 0.45 14.23
C VAL A 343 14.60 1.01 15.23
N GLU A 344 15.68 0.27 15.49
CA GLU A 344 16.73 0.66 16.43
C GLU A 344 17.54 1.84 15.86
N GLU A 345 17.93 1.75 14.60
CA GLU A 345 18.68 2.81 13.91
C GLU A 345 17.87 4.10 13.77
N LEU A 346 16.56 3.99 13.48
CA LEU A 346 15.66 5.15 13.46
C LEU A 346 15.59 5.80 14.86
N ASN A 347 15.51 5.02 15.93
CA ASN A 347 15.48 5.53 17.30
C ASN A 347 16.78 6.26 17.67
N GLU A 348 17.93 5.70 17.32
CA GLU A 348 19.22 6.34 17.55
C GLU A 348 19.33 7.66 16.78
N ALA A 349 18.98 7.65 15.48
CA ALA A 349 19.02 8.84 14.64
C ALA A 349 18.04 9.93 15.11
N ALA A 350 16.84 9.55 15.56
CA ALA A 350 15.86 10.49 16.10
C ALA A 350 16.32 11.11 17.44
N ALA A 351 17.05 10.37 18.27
CA ALA A 351 17.56 10.88 19.55
C ALA A 351 18.61 12.00 19.37
N GLU A 352 19.29 12.02 18.21
CA GLU A 352 20.25 13.05 17.84
C GLU A 352 19.61 14.33 17.27
N LEU A 353 18.31 14.28 16.94
CA LEU A 353 17.57 15.44 16.47
C LEU A 353 17.43 16.46 17.62
N LYS A 354 18.00 17.65 17.42
CA LYS A 354 18.04 18.76 18.39
C LYS A 354 17.32 19.98 17.88
#